data_AF-A0A920RRS0-F1
#
_entry.id   AF-A0A920RRS0-F1
#
_cell.length_a   1.000
_cell.length_b   1.000
_cell.length_c   1.000
_cell.angle_alpha   90.00
_cell.angle_beta   90.00
_cell.angle_gamma   90.00
#
_symmetry.space_group_name_H-M   'P 1'
#
loop_
_entity.id
_entity.type
_entity.pdbx_description
1 polymer ?
#
loop_
_entity_poly.entity_id
_entity_poly.type
_entity_poly.pdbx_seq_one_letter_code
_entity_poly.pdbx_strand_id
1 'polypeptide(L)' 'MSLVPDRTRHTLGVVGESGSGKSVTSLTIMRLLAATAQVHSGSISFLGQDLVGSPKRRCGRSGVRRSA' A
#
# COMPACT_ATOMS: atom_id res chain seq x y z
N MET A 1 -24.15 8.12 7.70
CA MET A 1 -23.46 9.42 7.78
C MET A 1 -22.12 9.27 7.10
N SER A 2 -22.03 9.62 5.82
CA SER A 2 -20.80 9.47 5.01
C SER A 2 -19.99 10.75 5.14
N LEU A 3 -18.93 10.70 5.95
CA LEU A 3 -17.94 11.76 6.05
C LEU A 3 -17.29 11.90 4.66
N VAL A 4 -17.56 12.99 3.95
CA VAL A 4 -16.86 13.28 2.69
C VAL A 4 -15.41 13.61 3.05
N PRO A 5 -14.42 12.86 2.55
CA PRO A 5 -13.03 13.11 2.91
C PRO A 5 -12.60 14.50 2.43
N ASP A 6 -11.94 15.24 3.32
CA ASP A 6 -11.37 16.55 3.02
C ASP A 6 -10.42 16.46 1.81
N ARG A 7 -10.65 17.31 0.80
CA ARG A 7 -9.96 17.28 -0.49
C ARG A 7 -8.68 18.12 -0.51
N THR A 8 -8.29 18.69 0.62
CA THR A 8 -7.07 19.50 0.69
C THR A 8 -5.83 18.61 0.72
N ARG A 9 -4.75 19.08 0.08
CA ARG A 9 -3.49 18.34 0.01
C ARG A 9 -2.76 18.52 1.34
N HIS A 10 -2.54 17.41 2.05
CA HIS A 10 -1.78 17.38 3.29
C HIS A 10 -0.45 16.65 3.09
N THR A 11 0.61 17.19 3.68
CA THR A 11 1.91 16.52 3.77
C THR A 11 2.06 15.97 5.18
N LEU A 12 2.18 14.64 5.30
CA LEU A 12 2.47 13.96 6.56
C LEU A 12 3.84 13.29 6.48
N GLY A 13 4.64 13.46 7.54
CA GLY A 13 5.95 12.81 7.68
C GLY A 13 6.00 11.87 8.88
N VAL A 14 6.77 10.78 8.75
CA VAL A 14 7.04 9.83 9.84
C VAL A 14 8.51 9.99 10.27
N VAL A 15 8.76 10.21 11.55
CA VAL A 15 10.11 10.44 12.11
C VAL A 15 10.51 9.36 13.12
N GLY A 16 11.82 9.18 13.33
CA GLY A 16 12.38 8.17 14.22
C GLY A 16 13.79 7.74 13.82
N GLU A 17 14.42 6.89 14.62
CA GLU A 17 15.81 6.44 14.44
C GLU A 17 16.07 5.67 13.13
N SER A 18 17.30 5.68 12.64
CA SER A 18 17.68 4.86 11.49
C SER A 18 17.42 3.38 11.79
N GLY A 19 16.75 2.67 10.88
CA GLY A 19 16.41 1.25 11.07
C GLY A 19 15.08 0.96 11.77
N SER A 20 14.34 1.96 12.29
CA SER A 20 13.05 1.75 12.96
C SER A 20 11.89 1.30 12.06
N GLY A 21 12.15 1.09 10.76
CA GLY A 21 11.14 0.59 9.82
C GLY A 21 10.29 1.65 9.13
N LYS A 22 10.51 2.95 9.32
CA LYS A 22 9.73 4.05 8.69
C LYS A 22 9.49 3.86 7.19
N SER A 23 10.57 3.62 6.42
CA SER A 23 10.49 3.44 4.97
C SER A 23 9.71 2.16 4.60
N VAL A 24 9.93 1.08 5.35
CA VAL A 24 9.20 -0.17 5.16
C VAL A 24 7.72 0.04 5.42
N THR A 25 7.34 0.67 6.54
CA THR A 25 5.96 1.01 6.88
C THR A 25 5.30 1.88 5.83
N SER A 26 5.96 2.94 5.36
CA SER A 26 5.44 3.79 4.28
C SER A 26 5.22 3.01 2.99
N LEU A 27 6.16 2.15 2.60
CA LEU A 27 6.01 1.27 1.44
C LEU A 27 4.88 0.25 1.64
N THR A 28 4.65 -0.24 2.86
CA THR A 28 3.56 -1.17 3.18
C THR A 28 2.21 -0.52 2.94
N ILE A 29 2.01 0.69 3.48
CA ILE A 29 0.78 1.47 3.30
C ILE A 29 0.54 1.77 1.81
N MET A 30 1.60 2.12 1.07
CA MET A 30 1.53 2.36 -0.38
C MET A 30 1.40 1.07 -1.22
N ARG A 31 1.44 -0.12 -0.60
CA ARG A 31 1.42 -1.44 -1.27
C ARG A 31 2.57 -1.64 -2.27
N LEU A 32 3.69 -0.99 -2.00
CA LEU A 32 4.94 -1.00 -2.77
C LEU A 32 6.04 -1.88 -2.15
N LEU A 33 5.69 -2.73 -1.17
CA LEU A 33 6.63 -3.73 -0.64
C LEU A 33 7.19 -4.61 -1.76
N ALA A 34 8.50 -4.86 -1.69
CA ALA A 34 9.16 -5.85 -2.52
C ALA A 34 8.50 -7.22 -2.33
N ALA A 35 8.54 -8.07 -3.36
CA ALA A 35 7.94 -9.40 -3.30
C ALA A 35 8.50 -10.28 -2.15
N THR A 36 9.72 -9.97 -1.70
CA THR A 36 10.42 -10.62 -0.59
C THR A 36 9.89 -10.21 0.78
N ALA A 37 9.07 -9.16 0.88
CA ALA A 37 8.52 -8.67 2.14
C ALA A 37 7.01 -8.93 2.19
N GLN A 38 6.56 -9.56 3.28
CA GLN A 38 5.16 -9.87 3.52
C GLN A 38 4.74 -9.34 4.89
N VAL A 39 3.49 -8.89 4.98
CA VAL A 39 2.88 -8.53 6.27
C VAL A 39 2.32 -9.81 6.87
N HIS A 40 2.98 -10.33 7.90
CA HIS A 40 2.61 -11.60 8.53
C HIS A 40 1.40 -11.49 9.46
N SER A 41 1.17 -10.31 10.03
CA SER A 41 0.09 -10.05 10.98
C SER A 41 -0.29 -8.57 10.99
N GLY A 42 -1.51 -8.26 11.43
CA GLY A 42 -2.08 -6.92 11.46
C GLY A 42 -2.90 -6.57 10.22
N SER A 43 -3.48 -5.36 10.24
CA SER A 43 -4.36 -4.84 9.18
C SER A 43 -4.06 -3.37 8.91
N ILE A 44 -4.25 -2.93 7.67
CA ILE A 44 -4.13 -1.51 7.31
C ILE A 44 -5.44 -1.08 6.67
N SER A 45 -6.26 -0.36 7.44
CA SER A 45 -7.55 0.14 6.98
C SER A 45 -7.41 1.50 6.31
N PHE A 46 -7.76 1.59 5.03
CA PHE A 46 -7.82 2.84 4.29
C PHE A 46 -9.19 2.99 3.63
N LEU A 47 -9.92 4.06 3.98
CA LEU A 47 -11.27 4.34 3.47
C LEU A 47 -12.24 3.14 3.62
N GLY A 48 -12.14 2.41 4.73
CA GLY A 48 -12.98 1.23 5.02
C GLY A 48 -12.54 -0.05 4.30
N GLN A 49 -11.40 -0.06 3.62
CA GLN A 49 -10.82 -1.24 2.98
C GLN A 49 -9.54 -1.69 3.68
N ASP A 50 -9.42 -2.97 3.99
CA ASP A 50 -8.15 -3.54 4.44
C ASP A 50 -7.19 -3.75 3.26
N LEU A 51 -6.06 -3.05 3.29
CA LEU A 51 -5.05 -3.08 2.23
C LEU A 51 -4.17 -4.34 2.30
N VAL A 52 -4.10 -5.02 3.44
CA VAL A 52 -3.24 -6.19 3.63
C VAL A 52 -3.99 -7.49 3.30
N GLY A 53 -5.18 -7.69 3.88
CA GLY A 53 -5.99 -8.89 3.65
C GLY A 53 -6.70 -8.94 2.30
N SER A 54 -6.85 -7.81 1.60
CA SER A 54 -7.46 -7.81 0.27
C SER A 54 -6.50 -8.34 -0.79
N PRO A 55 -6.88 -9.31 -1.65
CA PRO A 55 -6.04 -9.78 -2.73
C PRO A 55 -5.57 -8.59 -3.57
N LYS A 56 -4.25 -8.47 -3.74
CA LYS A 56 -3.66 -7.46 -4.64
C LYS A 56 -4.34 -7.68 -5.99
N ARG A 57 -5.14 -6.70 -6.46
CA ARG A 57 -5.82 -6.78 -7.76
C ARG A 57 -4.75 -7.21 -8.75
N ARG A 58 -4.87 -8.46 -9.21
CA ARG A 58 -3.93 -9.06 -10.14
C ARG A 58 -3.96 -8.13 -11.35
N CYS A 59 -2.93 -7.32 -11.51
CA CYS A 59 -2.68 -6.63 -12.76
C CYS A 59 -2.44 -7.77 -13.73
N GLY A 60 -3.50 -8.15 -14.45
CA GLY A 60 -3.46 -9.17 -15.46
C GLY A 60 -2.38 -8.73 -16.43
N ARG A 61 -1.35 -9.57 -16.55
CA ARG A 61 -0.37 -9.52 -17.62
C ARG A 61 -1.16 -9.47 -18.92
N SER A 62 -1.43 -8.27 -19.44
CA SER A 62 -1.90 -8.10 -20.80
C SER A 62 -0.77 -8.66 -21.64
N GLY A 63 -1.03 -9.85 -22.17
CA GLY A 63 -0.09 -10.53 -23.03
C GLY A 63 0.26 -9.62 -24.19
N VAL A 64 1.48 -9.10 -24.18
CA VAL A 64 2.14 -8.69 -25.42
C VAL A 64 2.28 -9.98 -26.21
N ARG A 65 1.27 -10.28 -27.05
CA ARG A 65 1.40 -11.25 -28.13
C ARG A 65 2.53 -10.71 -28.99
N ARG A 66 3.70 -11.34 -28.91
CA ARG A 66 4.74 -11.17 -29.92
C ARG A 66 4.18 -11.84 -31.18
N SER A 67 3.73 -11.03 -32.13
CA SER A 67 3.59 -11.49 -33.51
C SER A 67 4.97 -11.41 -34.15
N ALA A 68 5.33 -12.57 -34.74
CA ALA A 68 6.31 -12.86 -35.79
C ALA A 68 7.40 -11.83 -36.08
#